data_AF-A0A7V2W1H5-F1
#
_entry.id   AF-A0A7V2W1H5-F1
#
_cell.length_a   1.000
_cell.length_b   1.000
_cell.length_c   1.000
_cell.angle_alpha   90.00
_cell.angle_beta   90.00
_cell.angle_gamma   90.00
#
_symmetry.space_group_name_H-M   'P 1'
#
loop_
_entity.id
_entity.type
_entity.pdbx_description
1 polymer ?
#
loop_
_entity_poly.entity_id
_entity_poly.type
_entity_poly.pdbx_seq_one_letter_code
_entity_poly.pdbx_strand_id
1 'polypeptide(L)'
;MAAKKKQTIEKRETKSQDYELVYIIKPELEEDSIESRIDGVSQFISNNNGTISEVERWGKKKLAYPIKHFLEGSYVLTRFTLSPTHCKELDANLKISEDILRHLLIKVS
;
A
#
# COMPACT_ATOMS: atom_id res chain seq x y z
N MET A 1 -30.54 -30.90 -21.11
CA MET A 1 -29.95 -30.85 -19.76
C MET A 1 -28.49 -31.26 -19.86
N ALA A 2 -27.55 -30.31 -19.81
CA ALA A 2 -26.12 -30.59 -19.72
C ALA A 2 -25.45 -29.34 -19.11
N ALA A 3 -25.39 -29.31 -17.78
CA ALA A 3 -24.71 -28.26 -17.04
C ALA A 3 -23.20 -28.43 -17.22
N LYS A 4 -22.61 -27.70 -18.17
CA LYS A 4 -21.15 -27.55 -18.25
C LYS A 4 -20.70 -26.66 -17.10
N LYS A 5 -20.09 -27.29 -16.09
CA LYS A 5 -19.27 -26.71 -15.03
C LYS A 5 -18.53 -25.46 -15.53
N LYS A 6 -18.95 -24.27 -15.10
CA LYS A 6 -18.02 -23.15 -14.96
C LYS A 6 -17.07 -23.57 -13.85
N GLN A 7 -15.86 -23.97 -14.21
CA GLN A 7 -14.76 -24.06 -13.27
C GLN A 7 -14.50 -22.65 -12.75
N THR A 8 -15.07 -22.33 -11.59
CA THR A 8 -14.58 -21.26 -10.73
C THR A 8 -13.15 -21.64 -10.40
N ILE A 9 -12.20 -20.86 -10.94
CA ILE A 9 -10.79 -21.00 -10.60
C ILE A 9 -10.69 -20.57 -9.13
N GLU A 10 -10.67 -21.55 -8.22
CA GLU A 10 -10.31 -21.32 -6.83
C GLU A 10 -8.88 -20.79 -6.82
N LYS A 11 -8.75 -19.47 -6.70
CA LYS A 11 -7.50 -18.75 -6.47
C LYS A 11 -6.89 -19.41 -5.23
N ARG A 12 -5.81 -20.19 -5.38
CA ARG A 12 -5.10 -20.82 -4.26
C ARG A 12 -4.91 -19.77 -3.17
N GLU A 13 -5.63 -19.90 -2.06
CA GLU A 13 -5.44 -19.04 -0.89
C GLU A 13 -3.99 -19.24 -0.44
N THR A 14 -3.17 -18.27 -0.80
CA THR A 14 -1.76 -18.23 -0.45
C THR A 14 -1.69 -17.61 0.92
N LYS A 15 -1.07 -18.34 1.86
CA LYS A 15 -0.90 -17.94 3.26
C LYS A 15 -0.48 -16.47 3.35
N SER A 16 -1.16 -15.71 4.22
CA SER A 16 -0.81 -14.31 4.52
C SER A 16 0.62 -14.21 5.02
N GLN A 17 1.34 -13.18 4.57
CA GLN A 17 2.73 -12.89 4.92
C GLN A 17 2.82 -11.51 5.57
N ASP A 18 3.88 -11.30 6.35
CA ASP A 18 4.13 -10.01 6.98
C ASP A 18 4.87 -9.09 6.02
N TYR A 19 4.37 -7.86 5.89
CA TYR A 19 4.91 -6.83 5.03
C TYR A 19 5.16 -5.54 5.80
N GLU A 20 6.17 -4.83 5.34
CA GLU A 20 6.47 -3.47 5.75
C GLU A 20 6.42 -2.59 4.51
N LEU A 21 5.58 -1.54 4.57
CA LEU A 21 5.43 -0.57 3.50
C LEU A 21 5.86 0.79 4.00
N VAL A 22 6.87 1.36 3.36
CA VAL A 22 7.24 2.77 3.52
C VAL A 22 6.86 3.50 2.25
N TYR A 23 6.14 4.60 2.36
CA TYR A 23 5.78 5.42 1.21
C TYR A 23 5.89 6.90 1.52
N ILE A 24 6.17 7.67 0.47
CA ILE A 24 6.43 9.09 0.50
C ILE A 24 5.30 9.78 -0.25
N ILE A 25 4.50 10.55 0.47
CA ILE A 25 3.41 11.35 -0.06
C ILE A 25 3.94 12.73 -0.47
N LYS A 26 3.37 13.31 -1.53
CA LYS A 26 3.68 14.67 -1.98
C LYS A 26 3.56 15.68 -0.83
N PRO A 27 4.52 16.62 -0.70
CA PRO A 27 4.54 17.61 0.38
C PRO A 27 3.54 18.77 0.22
N GLU A 28 2.91 18.89 -0.95
CA GLU A 28 1.94 19.93 -1.30
C GLU A 28 0.51 19.59 -0.88
N LEU A 29 0.25 18.32 -0.54
CA LEU A 29 -1.07 17.90 -0.09
C LEU A 29 -1.36 18.46 1.30
N GLU A 30 -2.60 18.88 1.49
CA GLU A 30 -3.10 19.28 2.81
C GLU A 30 -3.15 18.06 3.75
N GLU A 31 -3.12 18.31 5.07
CA GLU A 31 -3.11 17.25 6.08
C GLU A 31 -4.29 16.28 5.91
N ASP A 32 -5.50 16.80 5.69
CA ASP A 32 -6.71 15.99 5.45
C ASP A 32 -6.57 15.05 4.23
N SER A 33 -5.88 15.52 3.18
CA SER A 33 -5.61 14.70 1.99
C SER A 33 -4.54 13.64 2.25
N ILE A 34 -3.54 13.96 3.08
CA ILE A 34 -2.55 12.99 3.55
C ILE A 34 -3.24 11.89 4.36
N GLU A 35 -4.09 12.26 5.32
CA GLU A 35 -4.85 11.32 6.14
C GLU A 35 -5.75 10.43 5.28
N SER A 36 -6.49 11.02 4.34
CA SER A 36 -7.32 10.27 3.40
C SER A 36 -6.50 9.23 2.60
N ARG A 37 -5.26 9.55 2.24
CA ARG A 37 -4.38 8.60 1.53
C ARG A 37 -3.94 7.45 2.43
N ILE A 38 -3.59 7.74 3.67
CA ILE A 38 -3.22 6.74 4.68
C ILE A 38 -4.40 5.81 4.97
N ASP A 39 -5.59 6.37 5.10
CA ASP A 39 -6.82 5.63 5.32
C ASP A 39 -7.18 4.78 4.10
N GLY A 40 -6.99 5.29 2.87
CA GLY A 40 -7.21 4.52 1.65
C GLY A 40 -6.31 3.28 1.56
N VAL A 41 -5.03 3.39 1.96
CA VAL A 41 -4.12 2.24 2.05
C VAL A 41 -4.60 1.26 3.12
N SER A 42 -5.00 1.77 4.29
CA SER A 42 -5.48 0.97 5.41
C SER A 42 -6.79 0.21 5.09
N GLN A 43 -7.70 0.88 4.39
CA GLN A 43 -8.94 0.28 3.90
C GLN A 43 -8.68 -0.77 2.84
N PHE A 44 -7.74 -0.52 1.91
CA PHE A 44 -7.35 -1.54 0.92
C PHE A 44 -6.88 -2.82 1.60
N ILE A 45 -6.03 -2.71 2.62
CA ILE A 45 -5.52 -3.87 3.37
C ILE A 45 -6.67 -4.59 4.08
N SER A 46 -7.51 -3.84 4.80
CA SER A 46 -8.62 -4.39 5.59
C SER A 46 -9.68 -5.09 4.70
N ASN A 47 -10.02 -4.49 3.56
CA ASN A 47 -10.99 -5.04 2.61
C ASN A 47 -10.52 -6.33 1.95
N ASN A 48 -9.20 -6.56 1.90
CA ASN A 48 -8.58 -7.73 1.29
C ASN A 48 -8.15 -8.78 2.33
N ASN A 49 -8.82 -8.79 3.49
CA ASN A 49 -8.58 -9.69 4.62
C ASN A 49 -7.16 -9.59 5.20
N GLY A 50 -6.52 -8.43 5.06
CA GLY A 50 -5.26 -8.13 5.72
C GLY A 50 -5.47 -7.57 7.12
N THR A 51 -4.46 -7.70 7.98
CA THR A 51 -4.47 -7.11 9.33
C THR A 51 -3.36 -6.08 9.42
N ILE A 52 -3.68 -4.87 9.88
CA ILE A 52 -2.69 -3.81 10.09
C ILE A 52 -2.20 -3.91 11.53
N SER A 53 -0.89 -4.06 11.70
CA SER A 53 -0.25 -4.13 13.01
C SER A 53 0.10 -2.74 13.52
N GLU A 54 0.58 -1.86 12.63
CA GLU A 54 1.07 -0.54 12.99
C GLU A 54 1.00 0.42 11.81
N VAL A 55 0.65 1.68 12.07
CA VAL A 55 0.78 2.79 11.13
C VAL A 55 1.52 3.92 11.83
N GLU A 56 2.72 4.24 11.35
CA GLU A 56 3.55 5.29 11.92
C GLU A 56 3.72 6.44 10.92
N ARG A 57 3.35 7.65 11.35
CA ARG A 57 3.46 8.87 10.55
C ARG A 57 4.73 9.60 10.95
N TRP A 58 5.71 9.60 10.06
CA TRP A 58 7.01 10.24 10.29
C TRP A 58 7.00 11.74 9.96
N GLY A 59 5.90 12.23 9.38
CA GLY A 59 5.73 13.62 8.95
C GLY A 59 6.62 13.99 7.76
N LYS A 60 6.72 15.29 7.51
CA LYS A 60 7.50 15.86 6.41
C LYS A 60 9.00 15.75 6.69
N LYS A 61 9.74 15.13 5.78
CA LYS A 61 11.21 15.00 5.83
C LYS A 61 11.84 15.42 4.52
N LYS A 62 13.07 15.93 4.59
CA LYS A 62 13.87 16.29 3.42
C LYS A 62 14.37 15.03 2.70
N LEU A 63 14.19 15.00 1.38
CA LEU A 63 14.67 13.92 0.52
C LEU A 63 16.17 14.09 0.24
N ALA A 64 16.87 12.98 0.02
CA ALA A 64 18.29 13.01 -0.34
C ALA A 64 18.56 13.67 -1.70
N TYR A 65 17.58 13.60 -2.60
CA TYR A 65 17.59 14.24 -3.92
C TYR A 65 16.16 14.56 -4.36
N PRO A 66 15.97 15.48 -5.34
CA PRO A 66 14.64 15.83 -5.82
C PRO A 66 13.94 14.64 -6.48
N ILE A 67 12.69 14.36 -6.09
CA ILE A 67 11.83 13.37 -6.75
C ILE A 67 10.61 14.11 -7.30
N LYS A 68 10.36 14.02 -8.62
CA LYS A 68 9.30 14.79 -9.30
C LYS A 68 9.33 16.29 -8.92
N HIS A 69 10.53 16.88 -8.86
CA HIS A 69 10.80 18.27 -8.44
C HIS A 69 10.57 18.61 -6.95
N PHE A 70 10.20 17.64 -6.11
CA PHE A 70 10.06 17.85 -4.67
C PHE A 70 11.37 17.55 -3.93
N LEU A 71 11.74 18.43 -3.00
CA LEU A 71 12.89 18.27 -2.10
C LEU A 71 12.53 17.65 -0.74
N GLU A 72 11.25 17.49 -0.47
CA GLU A 72 10.69 16.98 0.79
C GLU A 72 9.46 16.14 0.49
N GLY A 73 9.05 15.33 1.46
CA GLY A 73 7.84 14.51 1.37
C GLY A 73 7.42 13.99 2.73
N SER A 74 6.15 13.64 2.85
CA SER A 74 5.58 13.08 4.09
C SER A 74 5.77 11.58 4.10
N TYR A 75 6.51 11.07 5.07
CA TYR A 75 6.81 9.64 5.19
C TYR A 75 5.77 8.95 6.05
N VAL A 76 5.33 7.79 5.59
CA VAL A 76 4.44 6.90 6.33
C VAL A 76 4.98 5.48 6.27
N LEU A 77 5.04 4.86 7.44
CA LEU A 77 5.36 3.46 7.63
C LEU A 77 4.09 2.70 7.99
N THR A 78 3.87 1.55 7.37
CA THR A 78 2.72 0.69 7.62
C THR A 78 3.19 -0.76 7.70
N ARG A 79 2.95 -1.40 8.84
CA ARG A 79 3.22 -2.83 9.06
C ARG A 79 1.91 -3.58 9.01
N PHE A 80 1.83 -4.61 8.18
CA PHE A 80 0.59 -5.36 7.99
C PHE A 80 0.84 -6.78 7.50
N THR A 81 -0.19 -7.60 7.62
CA THR A 81 -0.25 -8.95 7.05
C THR A 81 -1.23 -8.96 5.89
N LEU A 82 -0.85 -9.58 4.77
CA LEU A 82 -1.71 -9.66 3.59
C LEU A 82 -1.38 -10.88 2.74
N SER A 83 -2.33 -11.32 1.91
CA SER A 83 -2.03 -12.34 0.90
C SER A 83 -1.03 -11.79 -0.13
N PRO A 84 -0.09 -12.61 -0.63
CA PRO A 84 0.87 -12.19 -1.65
C PRO A 84 0.22 -11.68 -2.94
N THR A 85 -0.99 -12.14 -3.25
CA THR A 85 -1.70 -11.69 -4.45
C THR A 85 -2.23 -10.26 -4.28
N HIS A 86 -2.91 -9.97 -3.17
CA HIS A 86 -3.40 -8.62 -2.88
C HIS A 86 -2.24 -7.64 -2.61
N CYS A 87 -1.11 -8.15 -2.11
CA CYS A 87 0.11 -7.36 -1.93
C CYS A 87 0.68 -6.84 -3.26
N LYS A 88 0.65 -7.66 -4.33
CA LYS A 88 1.01 -7.22 -5.69
C LYS A 88 0.04 -6.18 -6.26
N GLU A 89 -1.25 -6.34 -5.97
CA GLU A 89 -2.27 -5.37 -6.38
C GLU A 89 -2.07 -4.03 -5.65
N LEU A 90 -1.73 -4.05 -4.36
CA LEU A 90 -1.36 -2.86 -3.60
C LEU A 90 -0.14 -2.15 -4.22
N ASP A 91 0.93 -2.88 -4.51
CA ASP A 91 2.15 -2.34 -5.14
C ASP A 91 1.84 -1.64 -6.48
N ALA A 92 1.00 -2.27 -7.31
CA ALA A 92 0.55 -1.70 -8.57
C ALA A 92 -0.26 -0.41 -8.37
N ASN A 93 -1.19 -0.39 -7.42
CA ASN A 93 -2.00 0.78 -7.11
C ASN A 93 -1.15 1.96 -6.61
N LEU A 94 -0.18 1.70 -5.73
CA LEU A 94 0.75 2.71 -5.21
C LEU A 94 1.65 3.28 -6.32
N LYS A 95 2.04 2.44 -7.29
CA LYS A 95 2.86 2.88 -8.43
C LYS A 95 2.12 3.81 -9.39
N ILE A 96 0.81 3.61 -9.57
CA ILE A 96 -0.03 4.44 -10.46
C ILE A 96 -0.46 5.74 -9.75
N SER A 97 -0.50 5.72 -8.42
CA SER A 97 -0.85 6.88 -7.59
C SER A 97 0.05 8.09 -7.88
N GLU A 98 -0.55 9.19 -8.37
CA GLU A 98 0.20 10.42 -8.61
C GLU A 98 0.69 11.07 -7.32
N ASP A 99 -0.07 10.92 -6.23
CA ASP A 99 0.20 11.50 -4.90
C ASP A 99 1.38 10.88 -4.18
N ILE A 100 1.80 9.68 -4.62
CA ILE A 100 2.92 8.95 -4.05
C ILE A 100 4.15 9.23 -4.91
N LEU A 101 5.18 9.76 -4.26
CA LEU A 101 6.46 10.05 -4.90
C LEU A 101 7.28 8.77 -5.08
N ARG A 102 7.29 7.92 -4.05
CA ARG A 102 7.98 6.65 -4.01
C ARG A 102 7.38 5.78 -2.91
N HIS A 103 7.41 4.48 -3.11
CA HIS A 103 7.14 3.49 -2.08
C HIS A 103 8.18 2.38 -2.10
N LEU A 104 8.29 1.69 -0.97
CA LEU A 104 9.14 0.54 -0.76
C LEU A 104 8.33 -0.48 0.03
N LEU A 105 8.03 -1.60 -0.61
CA LEU A 105 7.29 -2.71 -0.05
C LEU A 105 8.26 -3.86 0.19
N ILE A 106 8.41 -4.25 1.46
CA ILE A 106 9.34 -5.27 1.90
C ILE A 106 8.55 -6.41 2.51
N LYS A 107 8.86 -7.63 2.09
CA LYS A 107 8.41 -8.85 2.74
C LYS A 107 9.30 -9.10 3.96
N VAL A 108 8.71 -9.23 5.14
CA VAL A 108 9.45 -9.45 6.40
C VAL A 108 9.60 -10.94 6.71
N SER A 109 8.58 -11.77 6.42
CA SER A 109 8.54 -13.22 6.74
C SER A 109 8.05 -14.12 5.60
#